data_AF-A0A0K8SA25-F1
#
_entry.id   AF-A0A0K8SA25-F1
#
_cell.length_a   1.000
_cell.length_b   1.000
_cell.length_c   1.000
_cell.angle_alpha   90.00
_cell.angle_beta   90.00
_cell.angle_gamma   90.00
#
_symmetry.space_group_name_H-M   'P 1'
#
loop_
_entity.id
_entity.type
_entity.pdbx_description
1 polymer ?
#
loop_
_entity_poly.entity_id
_entity_poly.type
_entity_poly.pdbx_seq_one_letter_code
_entity_poly.pdbx_strand_id
1 'polypeptide(L)'
;VGVHEVGYFGLRFIDGNNQTQWLDQSKTVFKQVKGQAQCTFYFGVKFYVVDPCKLSQESTRYQFFLQLKQDILQGRIPVSFDLAAELGAYMVQSELGDFDSRRHTPGYISEFRFIANQTVELENRIASVHTELHG
;
A
#
# COMPACT_ATOMS: atom_id res chain seq x y z
N VAL A 1 -14.14 -0.48 8.56
CA VAL A 1 -13.05 -1.37 8.08
C VAL A 1 -13.53 -2.82 7.90
N GLY A 2 -14.46 -3.35 8.71
CA GLY A 2 -15.15 -4.62 8.35
C GLY A 2 -14.23 -5.84 8.20
N VAL A 3 -13.12 -5.85 8.94
CA VAL A 3 -12.12 -6.92 8.92
C VAL A 3 -12.34 -7.82 10.13
N HIS A 4 -12.39 -9.13 9.90
CA HIS A 4 -12.56 -10.12 10.97
C HIS A 4 -11.26 -10.83 11.35
N GLU A 5 -10.27 -10.88 10.45
CA GLU A 5 -8.95 -11.45 10.70
C GLU A 5 -8.04 -10.44 11.43
N VAL A 6 -8.50 -9.96 12.59
CA VAL A 6 -7.90 -8.83 13.32
C VAL A 6 -6.46 -9.07 13.80
N GLY A 7 -6.03 -10.34 13.88
CA GLY A 7 -4.69 -10.72 14.35
C GLY A 7 -3.55 -10.20 13.49
N TYR A 8 -3.80 -9.83 12.23
CA TYR A 8 -2.80 -9.27 11.33
C TYR A 8 -2.62 -7.75 11.46
N PHE A 9 -3.55 -7.08 12.13
CA PHE A 9 -3.64 -5.62 12.14
C PHE A 9 -3.30 -5.04 13.51
N GLY A 10 -2.94 -3.77 13.51
CA GLY A 10 -2.74 -3.01 14.73
C GLY A 10 -3.05 -1.53 14.54
N LEU A 11 -3.01 -0.82 15.66
CA LEU A 11 -2.95 0.64 15.66
C LEU A 11 -1.52 1.06 15.96
N ARG A 12 -0.97 1.98 15.18
CA ARG A 12 0.31 2.63 15.45
C ARG A 12 0.12 4.12 15.65
N PHE A 13 1.03 4.74 16.38
CA PHE A 13 1.08 6.19 16.60
C PHE A 13 2.53 6.67 16.52
N ILE A 14 2.73 7.98 16.43
CA ILE A 14 4.05 8.60 16.51
C ILE A 14 4.22 9.12 17.93
N ASP A 15 5.25 8.68 18.64
CA ASP A 15 5.53 9.13 20.01
C ASP A 15 6.19 10.51 20.06
N GLY A 16 6.46 11.02 21.27
CA GLY A 16 7.10 12.33 21.47
C GLY A 16 8.52 12.44 20.90
N ASN A 17 9.17 11.33 20.57
CA ASN A 17 10.50 11.28 19.95
C ASN A 17 10.42 11.08 18.42
N ASN A 18 9.23 11.28 17.85
CA ASN A 18 8.94 11.07 16.42
C ASN A 18 9.18 9.63 15.95
N GLN A 19 9.08 8.64 16.86
CA GLN A 19 9.20 7.22 16.53
C GLN A 19 7.84 6.58 16.33
N THR A 20 7.74 5.65 15.38
CA THR A 20 6.51 4.88 15.16
C THR A 20 6.42 3.76 16.19
N GLN A 21 5.35 3.76 16.98
CA GLN A 21 5.06 2.74 17.99
C GLN A 21 3.75 2.02 17.68
N TRP A 22 3.72 0.71 17.89
CA TRP A 22 2.48 -0.06 17.86
C TRP A 22 1.81 -0.03 19.25
N LEU A 23 0.50 0.17 19.26
CA LEU A 23 -0.29 0.10 20.48
C LEU A 23 -0.29 -1.34 21.02
N ASP A 24 0.04 -1.47 22.30
CA ASP A 24 -0.06 -2.70 23.07
C ASP A 24 -1.51 -2.85 23.56
N GLN A 25 -2.19 -3.89 23.08
CA GLN A 25 -3.59 -4.16 23.42
C GLN A 25 -3.78 -4.59 24.89
N SER A 26 -2.70 -5.00 25.58
CA SER A 26 -2.75 -5.38 27.01
C SER A 26 -2.71 -4.17 27.96
N LYS A 27 -2.45 -2.96 27.44
CA LYS A 27 -2.28 -1.73 28.22
C LYS A 27 -3.29 -0.67 27.81
N THR A 28 -3.65 0.21 28.74
CA THR A 28 -4.52 1.35 28.41
C THR A 28 -3.79 2.32 27.46
N VAL A 29 -4.55 2.94 26.55
CA VAL A 29 -4.00 3.94 25.61
C VAL A 29 -3.30 5.07 26.36
N PHE A 30 -3.92 5.59 27.42
CA PHE A 30 -3.37 6.68 28.23
C PHE A 30 -1.98 6.38 28.80
N LYS A 31 -1.70 5.13 29.19
CA LYS A 31 -0.38 4.74 29.70
C LYS A 31 0.71 4.71 28.62
N GLN A 32 0.32 4.62 27.35
CA GLN A 32 1.24 4.47 26.22
C GLN A 32 1.49 5.80 25.51
N VAL A 33 0.48 6.68 25.45
CA VAL A 33 0.55 7.94 24.70
C VAL A 33 0.73 9.14 25.64
N LYS A 34 1.52 8.94 26.70
CA LYS A 34 1.70 9.93 27.77
C LYS A 34 2.24 11.25 27.21
N GLY A 35 1.59 12.35 27.58
CA GLY A 35 2.06 13.70 27.27
C GLY A 35 1.65 14.25 25.91
N GLN A 36 0.84 13.54 25.13
CA GLN A 36 0.29 14.05 23.87
C GLN A 36 -1.11 14.65 24.08
N ALA A 37 -1.25 15.95 23.80
CA ALA A 37 -2.55 16.65 23.86
C ALA A 37 -3.52 16.18 22.76
N GLN A 38 -2.98 15.74 21.61
CA GLN A 38 -3.71 15.13 20.51
C GLN A 38 -2.98 13.86 20.08
N CYS A 39 -3.72 12.77 19.91
CA CYS A 39 -3.19 11.48 19.52
C CYS A 39 -3.81 11.07 18.19
N THR A 40 -2.99 10.89 17.15
CA THR A 40 -3.44 10.31 15.87
C THR A 40 -2.99 8.86 15.82
N PHE A 41 -3.94 7.95 15.58
CA PHE A 41 -3.67 6.53 15.38
C PHE A 41 -3.85 6.16 13.92
N TYR A 42 -2.96 5.32 13.42
CA TYR A 42 -2.99 4.77 12.08
C TYR A 42 -3.29 3.28 12.19
N PHE A 43 -4.37 2.85 11.56
CA PHE A 43 -4.62 1.42 11.34
C PHE A 43 -3.68 0.90 10.25
N GLY A 44 -3.13 -0.29 10.44
CA GLY A 44 -2.26 -0.90 9.43
C GLY A 44 -1.96 -2.37 9.71
N VAL A 45 -1.32 -3.01 8.73
CA VAL A 45 -0.83 -4.39 8.86
C VAL A 45 0.39 -4.41 9.77
N LYS A 46 0.33 -5.20 10.83
CA LYS A 46 1.44 -5.42 11.78
C LYS A 46 2.21 -6.69 11.44
N PHE A 47 1.52 -7.71 10.95
CA PHE A 47 2.12 -9.00 10.61
C PHE A 47 1.74 -9.37 9.17
N TYR A 48 2.73 -9.30 8.28
CA TYR A 48 2.56 -9.72 6.90
C TYR A 48 2.51 -11.24 6.78
N VAL A 49 1.55 -11.75 6.00
CA VAL A 49 1.51 -13.16 5.62
C VAL A 49 2.43 -13.37 4.41
N VAL A 50 3.10 -14.52 4.39
CA VAL A 50 3.96 -14.92 3.27
C VAL A 50 3.12 -15.18 2.00
N ASP A 51 1.90 -15.68 2.19
CA ASP A 51 1.00 -16.05 1.10
C ASP A 51 -0.37 -15.38 1.33
N PRO A 52 -0.67 -14.28 0.62
CA PRO A 52 -1.95 -13.58 0.72
C PRO A 52 -3.16 -14.43 0.30
N CYS A 53 -2.97 -15.50 -0.48
CA CYS A 53 -4.06 -16.40 -0.87
C CYS A 53 -4.61 -17.21 0.30
N LYS A 54 -3.88 -17.28 1.43
CA LYS A 54 -4.34 -17.93 2.67
C LYS A 54 -5.25 -17.05 3.52
N LEU A 55 -5.34 -15.76 3.23
CA LEU A 55 -6.29 -14.87 3.90
C LEU A 55 -7.69 -15.27 3.47
N SER A 56 -8.59 -15.50 4.43
CA SER A 56 -9.93 -16.01 4.14
C SER A 56 -10.83 -14.93 3.55
N GLN A 57 -10.73 -13.70 4.04
CA GLN A 57 -11.62 -12.62 3.65
C GLN A 57 -11.04 -11.70 2.59
N GLU A 58 -11.88 -11.33 1.63
CA GLU A 58 -11.53 -10.36 0.60
C GLU A 58 -11.24 -8.97 1.19
N SER A 59 -11.99 -8.57 2.22
CA SER A 59 -11.73 -7.33 2.95
C SER A 59 -10.32 -7.30 3.56
N THR A 60 -9.87 -8.42 4.14
CA THR A 60 -8.50 -8.57 4.67
C THR A 60 -7.47 -8.46 3.55
N ARG A 61 -7.65 -9.20 2.45
CA ARG A 61 -6.75 -9.16 1.28
C ARG A 61 -6.63 -7.75 0.71
N TYR A 62 -7.74 -7.03 0.61
CA TYR A 62 -7.77 -5.66 0.14
C TYR A 62 -7.03 -4.70 1.08
N GLN A 63 -7.18 -4.84 2.40
CA GLN A 63 -6.41 -4.03 3.35
C GLN A 63 -4.90 -4.31 3.27
N PHE A 64 -4.50 -5.56 3.04
CA PHE A 64 -3.11 -5.91 2.78
C PHE A 64 -2.58 -5.25 1.52
N PHE A 65 -3.33 -5.30 0.42
CA PHE A 65 -3.00 -4.63 -0.82
C PHE A 65 -2.79 -3.12 -0.62
N LEU A 66 -3.71 -2.44 0.08
CA LEU A 66 -3.60 -1.01 0.37
C LEU A 66 -2.36 -0.69 1.22
N GLN A 67 -2.05 -1.51 2.23
CA GLN A 67 -0.86 -1.32 3.05
C GLN A 67 0.42 -1.51 2.23
N LEU A 68 0.50 -2.56 1.40
CA LEU A 68 1.66 -2.81 0.53
C LEU A 68 1.88 -1.66 -0.45
N LYS A 69 0.82 -1.18 -1.10
CA LYS A 69 0.85 0.01 -1.96
C LYS A 69 1.45 1.20 -1.24
N GLN A 70 1.00 1.46 -0.01
CA GLN A 70 1.50 2.58 0.79
C GLN A 70 2.96 2.39 1.22
N ASP A 71 3.35 1.18 1.63
CA ASP A 71 4.70 0.89 2.12
C ASP A 71 5.74 0.92 0.98
N ILE A 72 5.38 0.49 -0.23
CA ILE A 72 6.19 0.66 -1.44
C ILE A 72 6.31 2.15 -1.78
N LEU A 73 5.19 2.88 -1.82
CA LEU A 73 5.18 4.32 -2.13
C LEU A 73 6.05 5.12 -1.15
N GLN A 74 6.05 4.76 0.13
CA GLN A 74 6.86 5.42 1.16
C GLN A 74 8.30 4.91 1.24
N GLY A 75 8.69 3.94 0.41
CA GLY A 75 10.05 3.37 0.39
C GLY A 75 10.37 2.48 1.58
N ARG A 76 9.36 2.01 2.34
CA ARG A 76 9.55 1.07 3.45
C ARG A 76 9.80 -0.35 2.95
N ILE A 77 9.17 -0.70 1.84
CA ILE A 77 9.42 -1.95 1.11
C ILE A 77 10.16 -1.59 -0.17
N PRO A 78 11.48 -1.85 -0.25
CA PRO A 78 12.20 -1.64 -1.50
C PRO A 78 11.75 -2.68 -2.52
N VAL A 79 11.56 -2.24 -3.76
CA VAL A 79 11.23 -3.08 -4.91
C VAL A 79 12.24 -2.81 -6.01
N SER A 80 12.54 -3.84 -6.82
CA SER A 80 13.34 -3.64 -8.03
C SER A 80 12.56 -2.81 -9.05
N PHE A 81 13.27 -2.23 -10.03
CA PHE A 81 12.63 -1.47 -11.10
C PHE A 81 11.58 -2.30 -11.86
N ASP A 82 11.93 -3.53 -12.26
CA ASP A 82 11.01 -4.40 -12.99
C ASP A 82 9.78 -4.78 -12.17
N LEU A 83 9.96 -5.10 -10.89
CA LEU A 83 8.84 -5.41 -10.00
C LEU A 83 7.95 -4.19 -9.77
N ALA A 84 8.53 -2.99 -9.62
CA ALA A 84 7.75 -1.75 -9.52
C ALA A 84 6.91 -1.52 -10.78
N ALA A 85 7.47 -1.81 -11.95
CA ALA A 85 6.75 -1.66 -13.22
C ALA A 85 5.60 -2.66 -13.36
N GLU A 86 5.84 -3.91 -13.01
CA GLU A 86 4.83 -4.98 -13.03
C GLU A 86 3.68 -4.68 -12.06
N LEU A 87 4.01 -4.33 -10.81
CA LEU A 87 3.00 -3.95 -9.81
C LEU A 87 2.22 -2.71 -10.25
N GLY A 88 2.91 -1.70 -10.80
CA GLY A 88 2.29 -0.50 -11.34
C GLY A 88 1.30 -0.82 -12.46
N ALA A 89 1.66 -1.72 -13.37
CA ALA A 89 0.79 -2.14 -14.46
C ALA A 89 -0.46 -2.88 -13.95
N TYR A 90 -0.33 -3.78 -12.98
CA TYR A 90 -1.49 -4.43 -12.36
C TYR A 90 -2.42 -3.44 -11.65
N MET A 91 -1.84 -2.42 -11.00
CA MET A 91 -2.63 -1.37 -10.36
C MET A 91 -3.40 -0.54 -11.39
N VAL A 92 -2.75 -0.16 -12.49
CA VAL A 92 -3.39 0.58 -13.59
C VAL A 92 -4.49 -0.28 -14.23
N GLN A 93 -4.22 -1.55 -14.50
CA GLN A 93 -5.21 -2.50 -15.02
C GLN A 93 -6.44 -2.59 -14.10
N SER A 94 -6.24 -2.60 -12.78
CA SER A 94 -7.36 -2.67 -11.83
C SER A 94 -8.21 -1.39 -11.80
N GLU A 95 -7.64 -0.24 -12.14
CA GLU A 95 -8.32 1.07 -12.09
C GLU A 95 -8.92 1.46 -13.44
N LEU A 96 -8.23 1.17 -14.56
CA LEU A 96 -8.59 1.62 -15.91
C LEU A 96 -9.16 0.49 -16.79
N GLY A 97 -8.93 -0.77 -16.42
CA GLY A 97 -9.17 -1.92 -17.28
C GLY A 97 -8.13 -2.04 -18.40
N ASP A 98 -8.45 -2.85 -19.41
CA ASP A 98 -7.55 -3.10 -20.55
C ASP A 98 -7.12 -1.81 -21.26
N PHE A 99 -5.93 -1.83 -21.84
CA PHE A 99 -5.41 -0.70 -22.59
C PHE A 99 -6.26 -0.38 -23.84
N ASP A 100 -6.78 0.85 -23.94
CA ASP A 100 -7.38 1.41 -25.17
C ASP A 100 -6.57 2.61 -25.66
N SER A 101 -5.99 2.51 -26.87
CA SER A 101 -5.17 3.56 -27.48
C SER A 101 -5.91 4.89 -27.72
N ARG A 102 -7.24 4.89 -27.71
CA ARG A 102 -8.06 6.12 -27.84
C ARG A 102 -8.23 6.84 -26.51
N ARG A 103 -8.11 6.12 -25.39
CA ARG A 103 -8.30 6.62 -24.03
C ARG A 103 -6.97 6.89 -23.33
N HIS A 104 -5.98 6.03 -23.55
CA HIS A 104 -4.69 6.06 -22.86
C HIS A 104 -3.64 6.75 -23.72
N THR A 105 -3.68 8.09 -23.71
CA THR A 105 -2.69 8.94 -24.38
C THR A 105 -1.35 8.93 -23.63
N PRO A 106 -0.23 9.27 -24.29
CA PRO A 106 1.08 9.36 -23.61
C PRO A 106 1.01 10.19 -22.33
N GLY A 107 1.58 9.66 -21.24
CA GLY A 107 1.57 10.30 -19.92
C GLY A 107 0.40 9.93 -19.00
N TYR A 108 -0.55 9.07 -19.43
CA TYR A 108 -1.67 8.65 -18.56
C TYR A 108 -1.21 7.96 -17.25
N ILE A 109 -0.03 7.34 -17.25
CA ILE A 109 0.58 6.75 -16.05
C ILE A 109 0.95 7.81 -14.99
N SER A 110 1.25 9.03 -15.41
CA SER A 110 1.67 10.11 -14.50
C SER A 110 0.54 10.57 -13.56
N GLU A 111 -0.71 10.19 -13.83
CA GLU A 111 -1.86 10.40 -12.93
C GLU A 111 -1.79 9.54 -11.66
N PHE A 112 -0.93 8.51 -11.66
CA PHE A 112 -0.75 7.58 -10.57
C PHE A 112 0.63 7.75 -9.90
N ARG A 113 0.71 7.38 -8.62
CA ARG A 113 1.95 7.36 -7.85
C ARG A 113 2.17 5.97 -7.28
N PHE A 114 3.23 5.31 -7.73
CA PHE A 114 3.58 3.93 -7.36
C PHE A 114 4.76 3.89 -6.39
N ILE A 115 5.77 4.74 -6.62
CA ILE A 115 6.97 4.87 -5.79
C ILE A 115 7.29 6.34 -5.51
N ALA A 116 8.06 6.63 -4.45
CA ALA A 116 8.39 8.01 -4.06
C ALA A 116 9.17 8.78 -5.16
N ASN A 117 10.14 8.10 -5.78
CA ASN A 117 11.03 8.67 -6.79
C ASN A 117 10.65 8.18 -8.20
N GLN A 118 9.38 8.34 -8.56
CA GLN A 118 8.86 7.89 -9.85
C GLN A 118 9.53 8.64 -11.00
N THR A 119 10.10 7.89 -11.95
CA THR A 119 10.78 8.43 -13.12
C THR A 119 9.96 8.22 -14.39
N VAL A 120 10.20 9.05 -15.41
CA VAL A 120 9.57 8.88 -16.74
C VAL A 120 9.91 7.51 -17.34
N GLU A 121 11.11 6.99 -17.08
CA GLU A 121 11.52 5.65 -17.51
C GLU A 121 10.63 4.56 -16.89
N LEU A 122 10.35 4.66 -15.59
CA LEU A 122 9.43 3.74 -14.93
C LEU A 122 8.01 3.87 -15.48
N GLU A 123 7.52 5.09 -15.68
CA GLU A 123 6.18 5.32 -16.24
C GLU A 123 6.03 4.70 -17.63
N ASN A 124 7.03 4.85 -18.50
CA ASN A 124 7.06 4.23 -19.81
C ASN A 124 7.09 2.69 -19.72
N ARG A 125 7.85 2.14 -18.76
CA ARG A 125 7.89 0.69 -18.54
C ARG A 125 6.54 0.17 -18.06
N ILE A 126 5.88 0.86 -17.13
CA ILE A 126 4.53 0.52 -16.66
C ILE A 126 3.54 0.54 -17.83
N ALA A 127 3.55 1.60 -18.65
CA ALA A 127 2.66 1.69 -19.81
C ALA A 127 2.87 0.52 -20.78
N SER A 128 4.13 0.16 -21.06
CA SER A 128 4.48 -0.99 -21.90
C SER A 128 3.91 -2.29 -21.34
N VAL A 129 4.11 -2.57 -20.05
CA VAL A 129 3.59 -3.80 -19.42
C VAL A 129 2.05 -3.80 -19.41
N HIS A 130 1.41 -2.66 -19.17
CA HIS A 130 -0.04 -2.54 -19.19
C HIS A 130 -0.66 -2.93 -20.54
N THR A 131 0.01 -2.67 -21.67
CA THR A 131 -0.48 -3.11 -22.99
C THR A 131 -0.47 -4.62 -23.20
N GLU A 132 0.28 -5.36 -22.38
CA GLU A 132 0.37 -6.82 -22.45
C GLU A 132 -0.66 -7.50 -21.54
N LEU A 133 -1.28 -6.75 -20.62
CA LEU A 133 -2.30 -7.24 -19.71
C LEU A 133 -3.69 -7.23 -20.37
N HIS A 134 -4.42 -8.32 -20.16
CA HIS A 134 -5.77 -8.51 -20.69
C HIS A 134 -6.61 -9.21 -19.61
N GLY A 135 -7.80 -8.68 -19.36
CA GLY A 135 -8.78 -9.23 -18.41
C GLY A 135 -9.54 -10.46 -18.91
#